data_AF-A0A7C4LHR2-F1
#
_entry.id   AF-A0A7C4LHR2-F1
#
_cell.length_a   1.000
_cell.length_b   1.000
_cell.length_c   1.000
_cell.angle_alpha   90.00
_cell.angle_beta   90.00
_cell.angle_gamma   90.00
#
_symmetry.space_group_name_H-M   'P 1'
#
loop_
_entity.id
_entity.type
_entity.pdbx_description
1 polymer ?
#
loop_
_entity_poly.entity_id
_entity_poly.type
_entity_poly.pdbx_seq_one_letter_code
_entity_poly.pdbx_strand_id
1 'polypeptide(L)'
;MFLRARVRGIYSTAISKILSENGVELVDVTPSIASRLKISENRGVPADVTVKTENDNLSQVMLIGFPDAVSKVSEILEMNIPDMLVFKPLTGLYTTFKTRITGYEGRECVALSPWGKAVLVDYKECTQDREIPATTIKLITNKDSKIVISENIRLVGKYAIIGRGSNITFSHFIRNRKRITELIDVSAKYLREGFSIRWRSNADEASLVDIMSELEELTKKYEDLVRKVQKAPLLEIVYEGESAKFYELTYNSKIFLDYVRKNVCPTIFLHHFFKSFDARDNILVGLLDVLSAKVPREEENELVFKWFSNELREKKEAVIEHKKLSGRVIYMKGLIYGVPDSEEPSLIIRRVIKTQGIYDGLNIPKEIGDVVLTSVKTGAWHVKHEYFDKKGAFKGAYVSFNTPVEILYTGRIRYVDLEVDLVRVGDSGCRLIDTRAFRELLTEGILTQDVLEKLLAEFDKIFQEVCSKTYSPISYETESSDTES
;
A
#
# COMPACT_ATOMS: atom_id res chain seq x y z
N MET A 1 -21.04 20.19 8.19
CA MET A 1 -20.44 19.19 9.10
C MET A 1 -18.94 19.17 8.82
N PHE A 2 -18.10 19.32 9.83
CA PHE A 2 -16.64 19.26 9.67
C PHE A 2 -16.22 17.82 9.35
N LEU A 3 -15.30 17.67 8.39
CA LEU A 3 -14.71 16.38 8.03
C LEU A 3 -13.71 15.98 9.13
N ARG A 4 -13.92 14.83 9.77
CA ARG A 4 -13.08 14.37 10.88
C ARG A 4 -12.20 13.19 10.51
N ALA A 5 -10.91 13.31 10.76
CA ALA A 5 -9.94 12.25 10.48
C ALA A 5 -9.19 11.79 11.75
N ARG A 6 -9.00 10.47 11.85
CA ARG A 6 -8.08 9.85 12.80
C ARG A 6 -6.86 9.35 12.03
N VAL A 7 -5.65 9.70 12.48
CA VAL A 7 -4.41 9.30 11.81
C VAL A 7 -3.57 8.41 12.73
N ARG A 8 -3.03 7.30 12.20
CA ARG A 8 -2.19 6.32 12.93
C ARG A 8 -1.01 5.85 12.07
N GLY A 9 -0.01 5.24 12.71
CA GLY A 9 1.13 4.62 12.04
C GLY A 9 2.33 5.56 11.87
N ILE A 10 3.32 5.13 11.09
CA ILE A 10 4.63 5.78 11.04
C ILE A 10 4.60 7.16 10.38
N TYR A 11 3.64 7.38 9.47
CA TYR A 11 3.45 8.63 8.72
C TYR A 11 2.56 9.64 9.45
N SER A 12 2.09 9.33 10.67
CA SER A 12 0.96 10.03 11.26
C SER A 12 1.19 11.51 11.51
N THR A 13 2.39 11.92 11.92
CA THR A 13 2.69 13.35 12.16
C THR A 13 2.63 14.17 10.87
N ALA A 14 3.22 13.68 9.79
CA ALA A 14 3.23 14.39 8.51
C ALA A 14 1.83 14.47 7.90
N ILE A 15 1.12 13.33 7.86
CA ILE A 15 -0.25 13.28 7.33
C ILE A 15 -1.20 14.13 8.17
N SER A 16 -1.12 14.08 9.50
CA SER A 16 -1.93 14.95 10.36
C SER A 16 -1.70 16.43 10.07
N LYS A 17 -0.44 16.85 9.85
CA LYS A 17 -0.14 18.24 9.47
C LYS A 17 -0.84 18.63 8.16
N ILE A 18 -0.67 17.82 7.11
CA ILE A 18 -1.30 18.05 5.80
C ILE A 18 -2.81 18.17 5.93
N LEU A 19 -3.45 17.23 6.62
CA LEU A 19 -4.91 17.23 6.79
C LEU A 19 -5.38 18.46 7.58
N SER A 20 -4.69 18.81 8.67
CA SER A 20 -5.02 19.99 9.48
C SER A 20 -4.88 21.29 8.70
N GLU A 21 -3.84 21.43 7.86
CA GLU A 21 -3.61 22.61 7.00
C GLU A 21 -4.65 22.71 5.88
N ASN A 22 -5.33 21.61 5.54
CA ASN A 22 -6.41 21.54 4.56
C ASN A 22 -7.81 21.49 5.21
N GLY A 23 -7.95 21.95 6.45
CA GLY A 23 -9.24 22.16 7.11
C GLY A 23 -9.93 20.90 7.65
N VAL A 24 -9.22 19.78 7.74
CA VAL A 24 -9.73 18.54 8.35
C VAL A 24 -9.57 18.61 9.87
N GLU A 25 -10.66 18.32 10.60
CA GLU A 25 -10.62 18.25 12.05
C GLU A 25 -9.97 16.93 12.50
N LEU A 26 -8.83 17.01 13.17
CA LEU A 26 -8.15 15.84 13.71
C LEU A 26 -8.79 15.42 15.04
N VAL A 27 -9.11 14.13 15.15
CA VAL A 27 -9.77 13.54 16.32
C VAL A 27 -9.05 12.30 16.82
N ASP A 28 -9.23 11.99 18.10
CA ASP A 28 -8.51 10.91 18.77
C ASP A 28 -6.99 11.00 18.47
N VAL A 29 -6.40 12.18 18.67
CA VAL A 29 -5.00 12.45 18.36
C VAL A 29 -4.12 11.98 19.50
N THR A 30 -2.96 11.38 19.21
CA THR A 30 -2.03 10.97 20.28
C THR A 30 -1.40 12.19 20.96
N PRO A 31 -1.01 12.11 22.25
CA PRO A 31 -0.38 13.25 22.95
C PRO A 31 0.84 13.82 22.22
N SER A 32 1.62 12.95 21.56
CA SER A 32 2.78 13.36 20.76
C SER A 32 2.40 14.20 19.55
N ILE A 33 1.37 13.82 18.80
CA ILE A 33 0.92 14.58 17.63
C ILE A 33 0.24 15.88 18.09
N ALA A 34 -0.59 15.82 19.13
CA ALA A 34 -1.25 16.98 19.72
C ALA A 34 -0.23 18.05 20.14
N SER A 35 0.84 17.64 20.83
CA SER A 35 1.95 18.52 21.20
C SER A 35 2.68 19.12 19.99
N ARG A 36 3.03 18.31 18.99
CA ARG A 36 3.75 18.76 17.78
C ARG A 36 2.95 19.76 16.95
N LEU A 37 1.65 19.53 16.81
CA LEU A 37 0.76 20.37 16.01
C LEU A 37 0.09 21.49 16.82
N LYS A 38 0.28 21.51 18.15
CA LYS A 38 -0.36 22.46 19.07
C LYS A 38 -1.89 22.44 18.98
N ILE A 39 -2.46 21.24 18.94
CA ILE A 39 -3.91 21.00 18.86
C ILE A 39 -4.39 20.16 20.04
N SER A 40 -5.70 20.18 20.29
CA SER A 40 -6.34 19.32 21.29
C SER A 40 -6.38 17.85 20.83
N GLU A 41 -6.35 16.91 21.78
CA GLU A 41 -6.44 15.48 21.47
C GLU A 41 -7.82 15.08 20.91
N ASN A 42 -8.87 15.86 21.21
CA ASN A 42 -10.25 15.62 20.75
C ASN A 42 -10.69 14.17 20.98
N ARG A 43 -10.40 13.63 22.16
CA ARG A 43 -10.77 12.27 22.53
C ARG A 43 -12.28 12.11 22.67
N GLY A 44 -12.77 10.91 22.38
CA GLY A 44 -14.21 10.60 22.38
C GLY A 44 -15.00 11.18 21.20
N VAL A 45 -14.39 12.06 20.39
CA VAL A 45 -15.00 12.56 19.16
C VAL A 45 -14.82 11.51 18.04
N PRO A 46 -15.90 11.11 17.35
CA PRO A 46 -15.81 10.08 16.32
C PRO A 46 -15.11 10.60 15.06
N ALA A 47 -14.26 9.75 14.48
CA ALA A 47 -13.70 9.99 13.16
C ALA A 47 -14.67 9.51 12.06
N ASP A 48 -14.75 10.25 10.96
CA ASP A 48 -15.48 9.84 9.75
C ASP A 48 -14.60 8.97 8.84
N VAL A 49 -13.28 9.16 8.91
CA VAL A 49 -12.27 8.40 8.19
C VAL A 49 -11.04 8.17 9.05
N THR A 50 -10.42 6.99 8.92
CA THR A 50 -9.14 6.66 9.53
C THR A 50 -8.08 6.50 8.45
N VAL A 51 -6.94 7.18 8.64
CA VAL A 51 -5.73 7.04 7.83
C VAL A 51 -4.70 6.29 8.67
N LYS A 52 -4.18 5.16 8.18
CA LYS A 52 -3.21 4.35 8.92
C LYS A 52 -2.17 3.71 8.02
N THR A 53 -0.96 3.49 8.54
CA THR A 53 0.00 2.57 7.92
C THR A 53 -0.54 1.14 7.98
N GLU A 54 -0.37 0.38 6.90
CA GLU A 54 -0.72 -1.04 6.89
C GLU A 54 0.33 -1.88 7.63
N ASN A 55 -0.13 -2.90 8.36
CA ASN A 55 0.73 -3.70 9.22
C ASN A 55 1.68 -4.61 8.42
N ASP A 56 1.21 -5.16 7.30
CA ASP A 56 1.95 -6.12 6.49
C ASP A 56 2.84 -5.45 5.42
N ASN A 57 2.53 -4.20 5.08
CA ASN A 57 3.33 -3.37 4.18
C ASN A 57 3.48 -1.96 4.74
N LEU A 58 4.61 -1.72 5.42
CA LEU A 58 4.89 -0.43 6.05
C LEU A 58 5.11 0.72 5.05
N SER A 59 5.26 0.43 3.75
CA SER A 59 5.28 1.45 2.69
C SER A 59 3.89 1.86 2.21
N GLN A 60 2.83 1.21 2.71
CA GLN A 60 1.46 1.46 2.30
C GLN A 60 0.65 2.18 3.39
N VAL A 61 -0.15 3.15 2.98
CA VAL A 61 -1.13 3.84 3.82
C VAL A 61 -2.55 3.47 3.36
N MET A 62 -3.39 3.05 4.29
CA MET A 62 -4.81 2.76 4.08
C MET A 62 -5.67 3.89 4.62
N LEU A 63 -6.64 4.32 3.82
CA LEU A 63 -7.76 5.16 4.21
C LEU A 63 -9.00 4.26 4.28
N ILE A 64 -9.79 4.39 5.35
CA ILE A 64 -11.03 3.65 5.51
C ILE A 64 -12.05 4.44 6.32
N GLY A 65 -13.30 4.44 5.87
CA GLY A 65 -14.39 5.12 6.55
C GLY A 65 -15.59 5.35 5.65
N PHE A 66 -16.38 6.38 5.96
CA PHE A 66 -17.54 6.73 5.14
C PHE A 66 -17.11 7.20 3.74
N PRO A 67 -17.82 6.80 2.65
CA PRO A 67 -17.47 7.14 1.27
C PRO A 67 -17.09 8.60 1.02
N ASP A 68 -17.97 9.53 1.41
CA ASP A 68 -17.72 10.97 1.23
C ASP A 68 -16.47 11.47 1.97
N ALA A 69 -16.20 10.92 3.16
CA ALA A 69 -15.05 11.29 3.98
C ALA A 69 -13.75 10.75 3.38
N VAL A 70 -13.78 9.52 2.88
CA VAL A 70 -12.65 8.91 2.17
C VAL A 70 -12.36 9.68 0.89
N SER A 71 -13.37 10.04 0.09
CA SER A 71 -13.15 10.83 -1.15
C SER A 71 -12.44 12.15 -0.85
N LYS A 72 -12.96 12.94 0.09
CA LYS A 72 -12.40 14.25 0.43
C LYS A 72 -10.99 14.17 1.00
N VAL A 73 -10.73 13.22 1.91
CA VAL A 73 -9.38 13.02 2.45
C VAL A 73 -8.43 12.51 1.37
N SER A 74 -8.91 11.65 0.48
CA SER A 74 -8.12 11.15 -0.65
C SER A 74 -7.68 12.28 -1.58
N GLU A 75 -8.60 13.18 -1.94
CA GLU A 75 -8.31 14.36 -2.76
C GLU A 75 -7.21 15.22 -2.12
N ILE A 76 -7.30 15.47 -0.81
CA ILE A 76 -6.27 16.21 -0.08
C ILE A 76 -4.92 15.49 -0.15
N LEU A 77 -4.86 14.17 0.08
CA LEU A 77 -3.60 13.43 0.04
C LEU A 77 -3.01 13.38 -1.37
N GLU A 78 -3.83 13.08 -2.38
CA GLU A 78 -3.42 13.00 -3.79
C GLU A 78 -2.94 14.36 -4.34
N MET A 79 -3.47 15.48 -3.84
CA MET A 79 -3.01 16.83 -4.21
C MET A 79 -1.73 17.28 -3.50
N ASN A 80 -1.46 16.76 -2.30
CA ASN A 80 -0.39 17.28 -1.43
C ASN A 80 0.81 16.35 -1.33
N ILE A 81 0.67 15.04 -1.58
CA ILE A 81 1.76 14.06 -1.45
C ILE A 81 2.15 13.59 -2.86
N PRO A 82 3.40 13.82 -3.29
CA PRO A 82 3.84 13.44 -4.61
C PRO A 82 4.10 11.92 -4.71
N ASP A 83 4.10 11.43 -5.94
CA ASP A 83 4.61 10.14 -6.38
C ASP A 83 3.98 8.93 -5.68
N MET A 84 2.69 8.94 -5.43
CA MET A 84 1.99 7.80 -4.83
C MET A 84 1.40 6.88 -5.89
N LEU A 85 1.37 5.58 -5.62
CA LEU A 85 0.52 4.66 -6.39
C LEU A 85 -0.81 4.47 -5.67
N VAL A 86 -1.91 4.56 -6.40
CA VAL A 86 -3.27 4.52 -5.84
C VAL A 86 -3.91 3.17 -6.11
N PHE A 87 -4.34 2.46 -5.07
CA PHE A 87 -5.09 1.22 -5.21
C PHE A 87 -6.49 1.38 -4.64
N LYS A 88 -7.48 1.10 -5.49
CA LYS A 88 -8.90 1.13 -5.14
C LYS A 88 -9.37 -0.32 -5.02
N PRO A 89 -9.85 -0.75 -3.84
CA PRO A 89 -10.48 -2.05 -3.71
C PRO A 89 -11.65 -2.17 -4.67
N LEU A 90 -11.85 -3.38 -5.21
CA LEU A 90 -12.97 -3.68 -6.10
C LEU A 90 -14.32 -3.48 -5.37
N THR A 91 -14.34 -3.73 -4.06
CA THR A 91 -15.54 -3.66 -3.22
C THR A 91 -15.32 -2.77 -2.00
N GLY A 92 -16.37 -2.06 -1.57
CA GLY A 92 -16.43 -1.48 -0.22
C GLY A 92 -16.64 -2.56 0.84
N LEU A 93 -16.48 -2.20 2.12
CA LEU A 93 -16.92 -3.03 3.23
C LEU A 93 -18.37 -2.74 3.54
N TYR A 94 -19.15 -3.78 3.75
CA TYR A 94 -20.57 -3.68 4.09
C TYR A 94 -21.45 -3.07 2.99
N THR A 95 -20.94 -3.03 1.76
CA THR A 95 -21.73 -2.66 0.60
C THR A 95 -22.87 -3.66 0.43
N THR A 96 -24.10 -3.16 0.43
CA THR A 96 -25.32 -3.96 0.47
C THR A 96 -26.12 -3.81 -0.82
N PHE A 97 -26.53 -4.94 -1.39
CA PHE A 97 -27.28 -5.05 -2.63
C PHE A 97 -28.24 -6.26 -2.56
N LYS A 98 -29.16 -6.36 -3.51
CA LYS A 98 -29.99 -7.55 -3.68
C LYS A 98 -29.34 -8.51 -4.66
N THR A 99 -29.32 -9.80 -4.39
CA THR A 99 -28.72 -10.80 -5.29
C THR A 99 -29.51 -12.09 -5.32
N ARG A 100 -29.04 -13.02 -6.17
CA ARG A 100 -29.57 -14.36 -6.35
C ARG A 100 -28.47 -15.40 -6.15
N ILE A 101 -28.80 -16.46 -5.42
CA ILE A 101 -27.94 -17.62 -5.21
C ILE A 101 -27.86 -18.45 -6.50
N THR A 102 -26.66 -18.80 -6.93
CA THR A 102 -26.42 -19.65 -8.10
C THR A 102 -26.29 -21.13 -7.75
N GLY A 103 -26.15 -21.45 -6.46
CA GLY A 103 -26.04 -22.80 -5.93
C GLY A 103 -24.64 -23.12 -5.42
N TYR A 104 -24.33 -24.41 -5.29
CA TYR A 104 -23.00 -24.86 -4.86
C TYR A 104 -22.03 -24.96 -6.03
N GLU A 105 -20.84 -24.41 -5.86
CA GLU A 105 -19.66 -24.73 -6.67
C GLU A 105 -18.65 -25.46 -5.78
N GLY A 106 -18.56 -26.79 -5.95
CA GLY A 106 -17.81 -27.64 -5.03
C GLY A 106 -18.43 -27.63 -3.63
N ARG A 107 -17.75 -27.02 -2.64
CA ARG A 107 -18.22 -26.91 -1.25
C ARG A 107 -18.68 -25.51 -0.86
N GLU A 108 -18.54 -24.54 -1.77
CA GLU A 108 -18.87 -23.14 -1.50
C GLU A 108 -20.26 -22.83 -2.06
N CYS A 109 -21.10 -22.17 -1.27
CA CYS A 109 -22.32 -21.56 -1.78
C CYS A 109 -21.94 -20.29 -2.54
N VAL A 110 -22.45 -20.13 -3.76
CA VAL A 110 -22.11 -19.01 -4.64
C VAL A 110 -23.36 -18.22 -4.97
N ALA A 111 -23.20 -16.90 -5.08
CA ALA A 111 -24.22 -15.98 -5.54
C ALA A 111 -23.62 -14.99 -6.54
N LEU A 112 -24.49 -14.30 -7.28
CA LEU A 112 -24.07 -13.18 -8.12
C LEU A 112 -23.70 -11.95 -7.27
N SER A 113 -22.93 -11.04 -7.84
CA SER A 113 -22.63 -9.73 -7.25
C SER A 113 -22.41 -8.72 -8.37
N PRO A 114 -22.43 -7.40 -8.06
CA PRO A 114 -22.11 -6.36 -9.04
C PRO A 114 -20.74 -6.54 -9.71
N TRP A 115 -19.85 -7.31 -9.09
CA TRP A 115 -18.47 -7.54 -9.53
C TRP A 115 -18.23 -8.97 -10.00
N GLY A 116 -19.29 -9.75 -10.26
CA GLY A 116 -19.20 -11.14 -10.71
C GLY A 116 -19.58 -12.14 -9.62
N LYS A 117 -19.09 -13.38 -9.72
CA LYS A 117 -19.42 -14.44 -8.75
C LYS A 117 -18.79 -14.16 -7.38
N ALA A 118 -19.54 -14.42 -6.32
CA ALA A 118 -19.10 -14.23 -4.95
C ALA A 118 -19.43 -15.45 -4.09
N VAL A 119 -18.53 -15.76 -3.15
CA VAL A 119 -18.74 -16.78 -2.13
C VAL A 119 -19.69 -16.22 -1.08
N LEU A 120 -20.79 -16.92 -0.84
CA LEU A 120 -21.79 -16.58 0.17
C LEU A 120 -21.44 -17.26 1.50
N VAL A 121 -21.38 -16.47 2.57
CA VAL A 121 -21.20 -16.92 3.96
C VAL A 121 -22.37 -16.46 4.83
N ASP A 122 -22.42 -16.94 6.08
CA ASP A 122 -23.49 -16.67 7.05
C ASP A 122 -24.92 -16.91 6.50
N TYR A 123 -25.07 -17.85 5.55
CA TYR A 123 -26.35 -18.16 4.92
C TYR A 123 -27.11 -19.23 5.70
N LYS A 124 -28.44 -19.19 5.61
CA LYS A 124 -29.30 -20.25 6.18
C LYS A 124 -29.39 -21.47 5.27
N GLU A 125 -29.67 -21.21 4.00
CA GLU A 125 -29.88 -22.23 2.97
C GLU A 125 -29.29 -21.76 1.64
N CYS A 126 -28.59 -22.66 0.95
CA CYS A 126 -28.02 -22.43 -0.37
C CYS A 126 -28.95 -22.96 -1.47
N THR A 127 -30.11 -22.33 -1.62
CA THR A 127 -31.12 -22.73 -2.60
C THR A 127 -30.91 -21.95 -3.88
N GLN A 128 -30.72 -22.64 -5.01
CA GLN A 128 -30.57 -22.01 -6.32
C GLN A 128 -31.77 -21.09 -6.61
N ASP A 129 -31.49 -19.95 -7.23
CA ASP A 129 -32.46 -18.94 -7.64
C ASP A 129 -33.17 -18.18 -6.50
N ARG A 130 -32.84 -18.50 -5.23
CA ARG A 130 -33.30 -17.73 -4.08
C ARG A 130 -32.70 -16.32 -4.11
N GLU A 131 -33.58 -15.33 -4.07
CA GLU A 131 -33.17 -13.93 -3.95
C GLU A 131 -32.96 -13.56 -2.48
N ILE A 132 -31.84 -12.92 -2.19
CA ILE A 132 -31.43 -12.54 -0.84
C ILE A 132 -30.85 -11.12 -0.83
N PRO A 133 -30.93 -10.39 0.29
CA PRO A 133 -30.00 -9.31 0.52
C PRO A 133 -28.59 -9.89 0.67
N ALA A 134 -27.58 -9.17 0.20
CA ALA A 134 -26.19 -9.52 0.39
C ALA A 134 -25.35 -8.30 0.74
N THR A 135 -24.38 -8.51 1.61
CA THR A 135 -23.47 -7.48 2.09
C THR A 135 -22.02 -7.95 1.96
N THR A 136 -21.13 -7.14 1.39
CA THR A 136 -19.70 -7.45 1.32
C THR A 136 -19.07 -7.45 2.70
N ILE A 137 -18.18 -8.40 2.98
CA ILE A 137 -17.51 -8.51 4.30
C ILE A 137 -15.99 -8.44 4.24
N LYS A 138 -15.43 -8.25 3.05
CA LYS A 138 -13.98 -8.18 2.81
C LYS A 138 -13.68 -7.12 1.75
N LEU A 139 -12.60 -6.36 1.94
CA LEU A 139 -12.03 -5.52 0.89
C LEU A 139 -11.23 -6.40 -0.07
N ILE A 140 -11.52 -6.29 -1.36
CA ILE A 140 -10.82 -7.02 -2.41
C ILE A 140 -9.80 -6.09 -3.06
N THR A 141 -8.54 -6.23 -2.65
CA THR A 141 -7.40 -5.42 -3.15
C THR A 141 -6.60 -6.11 -4.26
N ASN A 142 -6.80 -7.41 -4.46
CA ASN A 142 -6.19 -8.19 -5.54
C ASN A 142 -7.29 -8.91 -6.33
N LYS A 143 -7.22 -8.85 -7.66
CA LYS A 143 -8.19 -9.45 -8.59
C LYS A 143 -8.34 -10.97 -8.45
N ASP A 144 -7.31 -11.66 -7.99
CA ASP A 144 -7.34 -13.11 -7.77
C ASP A 144 -8.09 -13.50 -6.49
N SER A 145 -8.40 -12.53 -5.62
CA SER A 145 -9.12 -12.80 -4.38
C SER A 145 -10.61 -12.99 -4.65
N LYS A 146 -11.18 -14.07 -4.11
CA LYS A 146 -12.62 -14.31 -4.15
C LYS A 146 -13.37 -13.19 -3.44
N ILE A 147 -14.41 -12.68 -4.10
CA ILE A 147 -15.39 -11.79 -3.46
C ILE A 147 -16.16 -12.59 -2.42
N VAL A 148 -16.35 -12.03 -1.23
CA VAL A 148 -17.06 -12.69 -0.12
C VAL A 148 -18.21 -11.81 0.35
N ILE A 149 -19.41 -12.38 0.35
CA ILE A 149 -20.65 -11.72 0.73
C ILE A 149 -21.38 -12.50 1.81
N SER A 150 -22.22 -11.82 2.59
CA SER A 150 -22.99 -12.38 3.70
C SER A 150 -24.46 -12.03 3.54
N GLU A 151 -25.37 -12.95 3.88
CA GLU A 151 -26.83 -12.70 3.89
C GLU A 151 -27.22 -11.68 5.00
N ASN A 152 -26.33 -11.47 5.99
CA ASN A 152 -26.55 -10.54 7.09
C ASN A 152 -26.22 -9.09 6.70
N ILE A 153 -27.27 -8.26 6.58
CA ILE A 153 -27.14 -6.81 6.38
C ILE A 153 -26.47 -6.17 7.59
N ARG A 154 -25.48 -5.31 7.32
CA ARG A 154 -24.73 -4.53 8.33
C ARG A 154 -24.81 -3.05 7.97
N LEU A 155 -25.34 -2.23 8.87
CA LEU A 155 -25.39 -0.78 8.73
C LEU A 155 -24.32 -0.14 9.62
N VAL A 156 -23.46 0.68 9.03
CA VAL A 156 -22.34 1.33 9.72
C VAL A 156 -22.75 2.70 10.23
N GLY A 157 -22.70 2.90 11.55
CA GLY A 157 -22.72 4.20 12.21
C GLY A 157 -21.34 4.58 12.74
N LYS A 158 -21.21 5.75 13.36
CA LYS A 158 -19.93 6.27 13.85
C LYS A 158 -19.39 5.45 15.01
N TYR A 159 -20.23 5.08 15.97
CA TYR A 159 -19.86 4.36 17.18
C TYR A 159 -20.15 2.86 17.09
N ALA A 160 -21.16 2.46 16.33
CA ALA A 160 -21.57 1.06 16.21
C ALA A 160 -21.87 0.63 14.77
N ILE A 161 -21.73 -0.66 14.50
CA ILE A 161 -22.29 -1.33 13.31
C ILE A 161 -23.45 -2.18 13.81
N ILE A 162 -24.63 -2.04 13.20
CA ILE A 162 -25.82 -2.80 13.59
C ILE A 162 -26.26 -3.79 12.51
N GLY A 163 -26.87 -4.88 12.94
CA GLY A 163 -27.41 -5.95 12.10
C GLY A 163 -28.58 -6.65 12.79
N ARG A 164 -29.09 -7.74 12.22
CA ARG A 164 -30.07 -8.62 12.90
C ARG A 164 -29.35 -9.72 13.68
N GLY A 165 -29.85 -10.02 14.87
CA GLY A 165 -29.33 -11.08 15.74
C GLY A 165 -29.38 -10.68 17.21
N SER A 166 -28.63 -11.41 18.04
CA SER A 166 -28.63 -11.25 19.50
C SER A 166 -27.21 -11.16 20.10
N ASN A 167 -26.22 -10.81 19.28
CA ASN A 167 -24.81 -10.79 19.68
C ASN A 167 -24.30 -9.36 19.85
N ILE A 168 -23.44 -9.15 20.86
CA ILE A 168 -22.63 -7.95 21.02
C ILE A 168 -21.17 -8.33 20.76
N THR A 169 -20.48 -7.54 19.93
CA THR A 169 -19.04 -7.68 19.69
C THR A 169 -18.35 -6.33 19.81
N PHE A 170 -17.04 -6.34 20.04
CA PHE A 170 -16.26 -5.13 20.29
C PHE A 170 -15.05 -5.06 19.35
N SER A 171 -14.70 -3.85 18.94
CA SER A 171 -13.39 -3.57 18.38
C SER A 171 -12.30 -3.96 19.38
N HIS A 172 -11.20 -4.55 18.91
CA HIS A 172 -10.05 -4.94 19.75
C HIS A 172 -9.34 -3.74 20.42
N PHE A 173 -9.69 -2.52 20.03
CA PHE A 173 -9.24 -1.27 20.63
C PHE A 173 -10.01 -0.89 21.90
N ILE A 174 -11.23 -1.40 22.11
CA ILE A 174 -12.01 -1.17 23.34
C ILE A 174 -11.61 -2.23 24.36
N ARG A 175 -10.75 -1.87 25.31
CA ARG A 175 -10.20 -2.83 26.30
C ARG A 175 -10.62 -2.53 27.73
N ASN A 176 -11.08 -1.31 28.00
CA ASN A 176 -11.48 -0.91 29.34
C ASN A 176 -12.74 -1.67 29.78
N ARG A 177 -12.64 -2.45 30.86
CA ARG A 177 -13.75 -3.28 31.36
C ARG A 177 -14.98 -2.47 31.75
N LYS A 178 -14.78 -1.33 32.43
CA LYS A 178 -15.89 -0.44 32.81
C LYS A 178 -16.61 0.06 31.56
N ARG A 179 -15.84 0.46 30.54
CA ARG A 179 -16.41 0.91 29.27
C ARG A 179 -17.20 -0.20 28.57
N ILE A 180 -16.66 -1.41 28.52
CA ILE A 180 -17.36 -2.57 27.95
C ILE A 180 -18.69 -2.80 28.67
N THR A 181 -18.72 -2.74 30.01
CA THR A 181 -19.95 -2.89 30.79
C THR A 181 -20.98 -1.81 30.42
N GLU A 182 -20.58 -0.53 30.40
CA GLU A 182 -21.47 0.57 30.01
C GLU A 182 -22.10 0.34 28.61
N LEU A 183 -21.29 -0.12 27.64
CA LEU A 183 -21.76 -0.40 26.28
C LEU A 183 -22.68 -1.63 26.21
N ILE A 184 -22.46 -2.65 27.04
CA ILE A 184 -23.36 -3.80 27.17
C ILE A 184 -24.72 -3.35 27.70
N ASP A 185 -24.74 -2.53 28.75
CA ASP A 185 -25.95 -2.06 29.39
C ASP A 185 -26.81 -1.25 28.42
N VAL A 186 -26.18 -0.34 27.66
CA VAL A 186 -26.85 0.44 26.60
C VAL A 186 -27.39 -0.46 25.47
N SER A 187 -26.72 -1.58 25.18
CA SER A 187 -27.13 -2.51 24.12
C SER A 187 -28.34 -3.37 24.48
N ALA A 188 -28.64 -3.55 25.79
CA ALA A 188 -29.60 -4.55 26.27
C ALA A 188 -31.02 -4.38 25.69
N LYS A 189 -31.47 -3.15 25.49
CA LYS A 189 -32.76 -2.85 24.84
C LYS A 189 -32.79 -3.40 23.41
N TYR A 190 -31.79 -3.04 22.61
CA TYR A 190 -31.74 -3.33 21.18
C TYR A 190 -31.54 -4.83 20.90
N LEU A 191 -30.82 -5.54 21.77
CA LEU A 191 -30.74 -6.99 21.71
C LEU A 191 -32.11 -7.66 21.85
N ARG A 192 -32.97 -7.19 22.78
CA ARG A 192 -34.34 -7.71 22.93
C ARG A 192 -35.22 -7.42 21.71
N GLU A 193 -34.93 -6.34 21.00
CA GLU A 193 -35.57 -5.96 19.74
C GLU A 193 -35.00 -6.74 18.53
N GLY A 194 -34.04 -7.64 18.75
CA GLY A 194 -33.46 -8.52 17.73
C GLY A 194 -32.37 -7.87 16.87
N PHE A 195 -31.69 -6.85 17.40
CA PHE A 195 -30.52 -6.24 16.76
C PHE A 195 -29.21 -6.81 17.33
N SER A 196 -28.28 -7.15 16.45
CA SER A 196 -26.87 -7.38 16.82
C SER A 196 -26.10 -6.07 16.77
N ILE A 197 -25.16 -5.86 17.69
CA ILE A 197 -24.35 -4.64 17.76
C ILE A 197 -22.86 -5.00 17.76
N ARG A 198 -22.09 -4.36 16.88
CA ARG A 198 -20.63 -4.36 16.92
C ARG A 198 -20.12 -2.96 17.25
N TRP A 199 -19.55 -2.79 18.43
CA TRP A 199 -18.97 -1.53 18.88
C TRP A 199 -17.66 -1.23 18.16
N ARG A 200 -17.58 -0.04 17.55
CA ARG A 200 -16.41 0.47 16.81
C ARG A 200 -15.47 1.20 17.76
N SER A 201 -14.20 1.39 17.36
CA SER A 201 -13.19 2.09 18.18
C SER A 201 -13.57 3.52 18.55
N ASN A 202 -14.44 4.19 17.78
CA ASN A 202 -14.98 5.51 18.14
C ASN A 202 -15.79 5.47 19.46
N ALA A 203 -16.35 4.31 19.84
CA ALA A 203 -17.14 4.17 21.05
C ALA A 203 -16.31 4.09 22.33
N ASP A 204 -14.98 4.02 22.29
CA ASP A 204 -14.16 3.77 23.48
C ASP A 204 -14.27 4.92 24.51
N GLU A 205 -14.13 6.16 24.04
CA GLU A 205 -14.14 7.36 24.91
C GLU A 205 -15.34 8.30 24.64
N ALA A 206 -16.30 7.88 23.80
CA ALA A 206 -17.44 8.72 23.42
C ALA A 206 -18.47 8.92 24.54
N SER A 207 -19.22 10.02 24.47
CA SER A 207 -20.35 10.27 25.36
C SER A 207 -21.42 9.17 25.22
N LEU A 208 -21.93 8.66 26.34
CA LEU A 208 -23.05 7.70 26.32
C LEU A 208 -24.32 8.32 25.73
N VAL A 209 -24.51 9.64 25.88
CA VAL A 209 -25.64 10.36 25.29
C VAL A 209 -25.60 10.30 23.77
N ASP A 210 -24.43 10.57 23.18
CA ASP A 210 -24.24 10.53 21.73
C ASP A 210 -24.41 9.10 21.18
N ILE A 211 -23.91 8.11 21.92
CA ILE A 211 -24.06 6.69 21.58
C ILE A 211 -25.53 6.27 21.58
N MET A 212 -26.27 6.61 22.65
CA MET A 212 -27.68 6.24 22.77
C MET A 212 -28.52 6.90 21.67
N SER A 213 -28.24 8.17 21.37
CA SER A 213 -28.86 8.91 20.27
C SER A 213 -28.58 8.23 18.92
N GLU A 214 -27.33 7.89 18.64
CA GLU A 214 -26.97 7.22 17.38
C GLU A 214 -27.64 5.85 17.25
N LEU A 215 -27.68 5.03 18.31
CA LEU A 215 -28.32 3.72 18.23
C LEU A 215 -29.79 3.82 17.86
N GLU A 216 -30.52 4.79 18.41
CA GLU A 216 -31.93 5.02 18.06
C GLU A 216 -32.10 5.42 16.59
N GLU A 217 -31.22 6.27 16.06
CA GLU A 217 -31.24 6.62 14.65
C GLU A 217 -30.87 5.44 13.75
N LEU A 218 -29.85 4.67 14.14
CA LEU A 218 -29.35 3.57 13.35
C LEU A 218 -30.41 2.49 13.18
N THR A 219 -31.13 2.09 14.25
CA THR A 219 -32.16 1.06 14.13
C THR A 219 -33.27 1.45 13.16
N LYS A 220 -33.72 2.71 13.18
CA LYS A 220 -34.66 3.27 12.19
C LYS A 220 -34.09 3.19 10.77
N LYS A 221 -32.86 3.67 10.56
CA LYS A 221 -32.16 3.63 9.27
C LYS A 221 -31.96 2.20 8.76
N TYR A 222 -31.74 1.24 9.65
CA TYR A 222 -31.56 -0.18 9.30
C TYR A 222 -32.86 -0.78 8.77
N GLU A 223 -33.99 -0.52 9.41
CA GLU A 223 -35.28 -1.01 8.94
C GLU A 223 -35.67 -0.41 7.59
N ASP A 224 -35.32 0.85 7.34
CA ASP A 224 -35.46 1.47 6.04
C ASP A 224 -34.54 0.82 5.00
N LEU A 225 -33.28 0.54 5.34
CA LEU A 225 -32.33 -0.15 4.46
C LEU A 225 -32.85 -1.54 4.06
N VAL A 226 -33.31 -2.35 5.02
CA VAL A 226 -33.89 -3.68 4.75
C VAL A 226 -35.04 -3.58 3.75
N ARG A 227 -35.95 -2.62 3.94
CA ARG A 227 -37.09 -2.39 3.04
C ARG A 227 -36.64 -1.97 1.64
N LYS A 228 -35.62 -1.11 1.53
CA LYS A 228 -35.06 -0.69 0.24
C LYS A 228 -34.41 -1.86 -0.50
N VAL A 229 -33.59 -2.66 0.17
CA VAL A 229 -32.89 -3.81 -0.45
C VAL A 229 -33.86 -4.86 -0.96
N GLN A 230 -34.94 -5.14 -0.23
CA GLN A 230 -35.96 -6.11 -0.68
C GLN A 230 -36.61 -5.71 -2.01
N LYS A 231 -36.82 -4.40 -2.22
CA LYS A 231 -37.48 -3.84 -3.40
C LYS A 231 -36.52 -3.51 -4.54
N ALA A 232 -35.22 -3.50 -4.28
CA ALA A 232 -34.22 -3.15 -5.28
C ALA A 232 -34.16 -4.20 -6.41
N PRO A 233 -33.85 -3.79 -7.64
CA PRO A 233 -33.37 -4.68 -8.70
C PRO A 233 -32.18 -5.52 -8.25
N LEU A 234 -32.01 -6.67 -8.90
CA LEU A 234 -30.83 -7.51 -8.66
C LEU A 234 -29.55 -6.77 -9.05
N LEU A 235 -28.53 -6.93 -8.20
CA LEU A 235 -27.19 -6.35 -8.32
C LEU A 235 -27.14 -4.82 -8.20
N GLU A 236 -28.26 -4.17 -7.88
CA GLU A 236 -28.24 -2.75 -7.55
C GLU A 236 -27.67 -2.53 -6.14
N ILE A 237 -26.64 -1.69 -6.04
CA ILE A 237 -26.08 -1.27 -4.77
C ILE A 237 -27.04 -0.29 -4.11
N VAL A 238 -27.56 -0.67 -2.95
CA VAL A 238 -28.54 0.12 -2.18
C VAL A 238 -27.87 0.90 -1.04
N TYR A 239 -26.73 0.41 -0.57
CA TYR A 239 -25.94 1.05 0.48
C TYR A 239 -24.46 0.75 0.26
N GLU A 240 -23.62 1.78 0.26
CA GLU A 240 -22.20 1.65 -0.05
C GLU A 240 -21.36 1.10 1.12
N GLY A 241 -21.84 1.25 2.36
CA GLY A 241 -21.10 0.84 3.54
C GLY A 241 -19.93 1.77 3.84
N GLU A 242 -18.74 1.18 4.02
CA GLU A 242 -17.47 1.88 4.11
C GLU A 242 -16.67 1.70 2.82
N SER A 243 -15.97 2.75 2.43
CA SER A 243 -14.99 2.68 1.35
C SER A 243 -13.58 2.67 1.91
N ALA A 244 -12.64 2.24 1.07
CA ALA A 244 -11.23 2.32 1.39
C ALA A 244 -10.43 2.70 0.15
N LYS A 245 -9.26 3.30 0.38
CA LYS A 245 -8.21 3.50 -0.61
C LYS A 245 -6.87 3.14 0.01
N PHE A 246 -5.95 2.67 -0.81
CA PHE A 246 -4.59 2.37 -0.40
C PHE A 246 -3.62 3.18 -1.25
N TYR A 247 -2.57 3.69 -0.61
CA TYR A 247 -1.49 4.42 -1.26
C TYR A 247 -0.17 3.72 -1.00
N GLU A 248 0.50 3.22 -2.03
CA GLU A 248 1.91 2.83 -1.89
C GLU A 248 2.76 4.10 -1.98
N LEU A 249 3.48 4.40 -0.91
CA LEU A 249 4.37 5.54 -0.83
C LEU A 249 5.73 5.15 -1.43
N THR A 250 6.15 5.91 -2.44
CA THR A 250 7.47 5.74 -3.06
C THR A 250 8.55 6.41 -2.22
N TYR A 251 9.81 6.23 -2.60
CA TYR A 251 10.94 6.95 -2.02
C TYR A 251 10.66 8.46 -1.95
N ASN A 252 10.19 9.06 -3.04
CA ASN A 252 9.95 10.50 -3.12
C ASN A 252 8.80 10.94 -2.20
N SER A 253 7.71 10.15 -2.10
CA SER A 253 6.64 10.43 -1.15
C SER A 253 7.15 10.42 0.30
N LYS A 254 8.03 9.47 0.64
CA LYS A 254 8.63 9.36 1.99
C LYS A 254 9.54 10.55 2.30
N ILE A 255 10.39 10.96 1.36
CA ILE A 255 11.23 12.17 1.49
C ILE A 255 10.38 13.42 1.68
N PHE A 256 9.29 13.54 0.92
CA PHE A 256 8.35 14.66 1.07
C PHE A 256 7.69 14.66 2.45
N LEU A 257 7.23 13.50 2.92
CA LEU A 257 6.62 13.39 4.25
C LEU A 257 7.63 13.66 5.39
N ASP A 258 8.92 13.31 5.21
CA ASP A 258 9.99 13.71 6.13
C ASP A 258 10.13 15.24 6.19
N TYR A 259 10.08 15.91 5.04
CA TYR A 259 10.11 17.37 4.95
C TYR A 259 8.91 18.01 5.67
N VAL A 260 7.70 17.50 5.42
CA VAL A 260 6.48 17.97 6.11
C VAL A 260 6.60 17.78 7.62
N ARG A 261 7.09 16.62 8.08
CA ARG A 261 7.28 16.31 9.50
C ARG A 261 8.31 17.24 10.16
N LYS A 262 9.38 17.58 9.44
CA LYS A 262 10.47 18.46 9.92
C LYS A 262 9.98 19.85 10.34
N ASN A 263 8.90 20.33 9.71
CA ASN A 263 8.30 21.63 10.04
C ASN A 263 7.63 21.69 11.42
N VAL A 264 7.37 20.54 12.06
CA VAL A 264 6.69 20.46 13.37
C VAL A 264 7.49 19.69 14.43
N CYS A 265 8.51 18.94 14.03
CA CYS A 265 9.45 18.33 14.96
C CYS A 265 10.78 17.93 14.28
N PRO A 266 11.88 17.83 15.04
CA PRO A 266 13.14 17.28 14.53
C PRO A 266 12.94 15.94 13.82
N THR A 267 13.49 15.83 12.62
CA THR A 267 13.30 14.70 11.69
C THR A 267 14.60 14.47 10.95
N ILE A 268 15.19 13.29 11.12
CA ILE A 268 16.36 12.86 10.35
C ILE A 268 15.98 12.67 8.88
N PHE A 269 16.88 12.98 7.96
CA PHE A 269 16.78 12.54 6.57
C PHE A 269 16.55 11.02 6.49
N LEU A 270 15.69 10.57 5.57
CA LEU A 270 15.26 9.17 5.40
C LEU A 270 14.47 8.58 6.60
N HIS A 271 13.90 9.41 7.48
CA HIS A 271 13.11 8.96 8.63
C HIS A 271 12.05 7.92 8.24
N HIS A 272 11.17 8.23 7.29
CA HIS A 272 10.13 7.29 6.88
C HIS A 272 10.69 6.14 6.03
N PHE A 273 11.78 6.37 5.28
CA PHE A 273 12.47 5.32 4.56
C PHE A 273 12.91 4.22 5.54
N PHE A 274 13.68 4.54 6.58
CA PHE A 274 14.14 3.56 7.59
C PHE A 274 12.98 2.84 8.26
N LYS A 275 11.97 3.60 8.73
CA LYS A 275 10.80 3.02 9.40
C LYS A 275 9.96 2.10 8.51
N SER A 276 10.04 2.26 7.19
CA SER A 276 9.32 1.41 6.24
C SER A 276 10.02 0.07 5.92
N PHE A 277 11.28 -0.09 6.33
CA PHE A 277 12.04 -1.33 6.12
C PHE A 277 11.95 -2.30 7.29
N ASP A 278 12.07 -1.83 8.53
CA ASP A 278 12.01 -2.66 9.73
C ASP A 278 11.50 -1.88 10.95
N ALA A 279 10.60 -2.50 11.72
CA ALA A 279 10.08 -1.92 12.94
C ALA A 279 11.15 -1.76 14.05
N ARG A 280 12.25 -2.53 14.00
CA ARG A 280 13.38 -2.42 14.94
C ARG A 280 14.12 -1.10 14.84
N ASP A 281 14.12 -0.48 13.66
CA ASP A 281 14.80 0.79 13.43
C ASP A 281 14.06 1.96 14.09
N ASN A 282 12.83 1.78 14.57
CA ASN A 282 12.04 2.84 15.19
C ASN A 282 12.73 3.54 16.37
N ILE A 283 13.45 2.79 17.21
CA ILE A 283 14.16 3.35 18.38
C ILE A 283 15.35 4.18 17.90
N LEU A 284 16.16 3.62 16.99
CA LEU A 284 17.35 4.29 16.45
C LEU A 284 16.95 5.56 15.68
N VAL A 285 15.95 5.47 14.80
CA VAL A 285 15.42 6.63 14.08
C VAL A 285 14.87 7.68 15.04
N GLY A 286 14.24 7.26 16.15
CA GLY A 286 13.79 8.18 17.19
C GLY A 286 14.93 8.93 17.90
N LEU A 287 16.08 8.28 18.12
CA LEU A 287 17.28 8.93 18.64
C LEU A 287 17.88 9.90 17.61
N LEU A 288 17.98 9.45 16.35
CA LEU A 288 18.49 10.28 15.25
C LEU A 288 17.62 11.52 15.00
N ASP A 289 16.30 11.42 15.16
CA ASP A 289 15.39 12.57 15.14
C ASP A 289 15.84 13.63 16.15
N VAL A 290 16.16 13.26 17.39
CA VAL A 290 16.61 14.22 18.41
C VAL A 290 17.93 14.89 18.02
N LEU A 291 18.86 14.12 17.46
CA LEU A 291 20.18 14.62 17.05
C LEU A 291 20.11 15.52 15.80
N SER A 292 19.22 15.23 14.85
CA SER A 292 19.02 16.04 13.63
C SER A 292 18.66 17.51 13.91
N ALA A 293 18.15 17.81 15.11
CA ALA A 293 17.90 19.19 15.54
C ALA A 293 19.18 20.07 15.59
N LYS A 294 20.37 19.47 15.52
CA LYS A 294 21.66 20.14 15.65
C LYS A 294 22.47 20.19 14.36
N VAL A 295 22.00 19.57 13.28
CA VAL A 295 22.75 19.41 12.03
C VAL A 295 22.00 20.09 10.87
N PRO A 296 22.68 20.93 10.06
CA PRO A 296 22.11 21.45 8.81
C PRO A 296 21.71 20.31 7.85
N ARG A 297 20.67 20.53 7.05
CA ARG A 297 20.10 19.46 6.22
C ARG A 297 21.04 18.92 5.15
N GLU A 298 21.75 19.82 4.46
CA GLU A 298 22.66 19.44 3.38
C GLU A 298 23.79 18.56 3.92
N GLU A 299 24.40 18.98 5.03
CA GLU A 299 25.40 18.18 5.75
C GLU A 299 24.83 16.84 6.22
N GLU A 300 23.61 16.81 6.75
CA GLU A 300 22.95 15.57 7.18
C GLU A 300 22.75 14.57 6.03
N ASN A 301 22.27 15.03 4.86
CA ASN A 301 22.06 14.18 3.70
C ASN A 301 23.38 13.53 3.24
N GLU A 302 24.43 14.34 3.09
CA GLU A 302 25.76 13.87 2.69
C GLU A 302 26.32 12.84 3.67
N LEU A 303 26.20 13.10 4.97
CA LEU A 303 26.67 12.19 6.02
C LEU A 303 25.94 10.84 5.98
N VAL A 304 24.62 10.86 5.83
CA VAL A 304 23.80 9.63 5.79
C VAL A 304 24.13 8.80 4.55
N PHE A 305 24.20 9.41 3.36
CA PHE A 305 24.55 8.70 2.14
C PHE A 305 25.98 8.19 2.12
N LYS A 306 26.94 8.98 2.62
CA LYS A 306 28.33 8.53 2.80
C LYS A 306 28.40 7.31 3.71
N TRP A 307 27.66 7.31 4.81
CA TRP A 307 27.58 6.15 5.70
C TRP A 307 26.96 4.93 4.98
N PHE A 308 25.87 5.11 4.22
CA PHE A 308 25.28 4.02 3.42
C PHE A 308 26.28 3.39 2.46
N SER A 309 26.96 4.21 1.67
CA SER A 309 27.93 3.72 0.69
C SER A 309 29.08 2.95 1.35
N ASN A 310 29.54 3.39 2.52
CA ASN A 310 30.55 2.67 3.29
C ASN A 310 30.04 1.32 3.81
N GLU A 311 28.85 1.28 4.42
CA GLU A 311 28.26 0.02 4.90
C GLU A 311 28.03 -0.97 3.75
N LEU A 312 27.60 -0.47 2.58
CA LEU A 312 27.38 -1.28 1.39
C LEU A 312 28.69 -1.87 0.83
N ARG A 313 29.82 -1.16 0.91
CA ARG A 313 31.14 -1.67 0.48
C ARG A 313 31.60 -2.87 1.33
N GLU A 314 31.19 -2.93 2.60
CA GLU A 314 31.49 -4.05 3.50
C GLU A 314 30.56 -5.26 3.30
N LYS A 315 29.50 -5.13 2.48
CA LYS A 315 28.58 -6.23 2.18
C LYS A 315 29.06 -7.05 0.98
N LYS A 316 28.92 -8.37 1.10
CA LYS A 316 29.18 -9.33 0.01
C LYS A 316 27.97 -9.57 -0.88
N GLU A 317 26.77 -9.47 -0.32
CA GLU A 317 25.52 -9.87 -0.98
C GLU A 317 24.47 -8.76 -0.88
N ALA A 318 23.63 -8.70 -1.91
CA ALA A 318 22.45 -7.85 -1.96
C ALA A 318 21.20 -8.69 -2.24
N VAL A 319 20.06 -8.22 -1.75
CA VAL A 319 18.75 -8.83 -1.96
C VAL A 319 17.80 -7.82 -2.59
N ILE A 320 17.33 -8.12 -3.80
CA ILE A 320 16.36 -7.31 -4.52
C ILE A 320 14.95 -7.83 -4.19
N GLU A 321 14.10 -6.95 -3.68
CA GLU A 321 12.66 -7.12 -3.45
C GLU A 321 11.91 -6.54 -4.64
N HIS A 322 11.72 -7.36 -5.68
CA HIS A 322 10.91 -7.00 -6.84
C HIS A 322 9.43 -7.17 -6.47
N LYS A 323 8.79 -6.08 -6.03
CA LYS A 323 7.37 -6.10 -5.68
C LYS A 323 6.52 -5.94 -6.93
N LYS A 324 5.60 -6.88 -7.14
CA LYS A 324 4.52 -6.78 -8.12
C LYS A 324 3.37 -5.96 -7.55
N LEU A 325 2.60 -5.32 -8.43
CA LEU A 325 1.42 -4.53 -8.05
C LEU A 325 0.31 -5.37 -7.39
N SER A 326 0.31 -6.69 -7.62
CA SER A 326 -0.57 -7.64 -6.92
C SER A 326 -0.25 -7.85 -5.43
N GLY A 327 0.86 -7.27 -4.94
CA GLY A 327 1.40 -7.47 -3.60
C GLY A 327 2.37 -8.65 -3.49
N ARG A 328 2.53 -9.46 -4.55
CA ARG A 328 3.51 -10.54 -4.59
C ARG A 328 4.93 -9.97 -4.62
N VAL A 329 5.83 -10.50 -3.81
CA VAL A 329 7.25 -10.10 -3.81
C VAL A 329 8.11 -11.23 -4.35
N ILE A 330 8.95 -10.92 -5.33
CA ILE A 330 9.96 -11.82 -5.87
C ILE A 330 11.32 -11.40 -5.29
N TYR A 331 12.00 -12.33 -4.62
CA TYR A 331 13.31 -12.10 -4.03
C TYR A 331 14.41 -12.61 -4.96
N MET A 332 15.36 -11.74 -5.29
CA MET A 332 16.54 -12.09 -6.06
C MET A 332 17.80 -11.77 -5.27
N LYS A 333 18.66 -12.77 -5.06
CA LYS A 333 19.95 -12.61 -4.39
C LYS A 333 21.08 -12.52 -5.42
N GLY A 334 22.08 -11.70 -5.14
CA GLY A 334 23.30 -11.59 -5.94
C GLY A 334 24.47 -11.07 -5.12
N LEU A 335 25.67 -11.23 -5.67
CA LEU A 335 26.90 -10.71 -5.07
C LEU A 335 27.04 -9.23 -5.40
N ILE A 336 27.49 -8.41 -4.45
CA ILE A 336 27.84 -7.02 -4.73
C ILE A 336 29.17 -7.04 -5.50
N TYR A 337 29.11 -6.64 -6.77
CA TYR A 337 30.25 -6.58 -7.68
C TYR A 337 30.94 -5.22 -7.64
N GLY A 338 30.18 -4.16 -7.39
CA GLY A 338 30.73 -2.82 -7.24
C GLY A 338 29.76 -1.88 -6.52
N VAL A 339 30.32 -0.88 -5.86
CA VAL A 339 29.58 0.21 -5.24
C VAL A 339 30.01 1.53 -5.90
N PRO A 340 29.21 2.03 -6.85
CA PRO A 340 29.20 3.39 -7.35
C PRO A 340 29.89 4.43 -6.47
N ASP A 341 30.92 5.17 -6.90
CA ASP A 341 31.20 6.44 -6.21
C ASP A 341 30.23 7.49 -6.76
N SER A 342 29.06 7.56 -6.15
CA SER A 342 27.96 8.45 -6.51
C SER A 342 27.38 9.11 -5.26
N GLU A 343 26.76 10.28 -5.45
CA GLU A 343 26.12 11.04 -4.37
C GLU A 343 25.06 10.19 -3.66
N GLU A 344 24.14 9.61 -4.43
CA GLU A 344 23.16 8.66 -3.90
C GLU A 344 23.70 7.23 -3.90
N PRO A 345 23.32 6.38 -2.94
CA PRO A 345 23.78 5.00 -2.88
C PRO A 345 23.43 4.24 -4.17
N SER A 346 24.43 3.55 -4.74
CA SER A 346 24.31 2.76 -5.97
C SER A 346 25.04 1.43 -5.84
N LEU A 347 24.54 0.38 -6.50
CA LEU A 347 25.14 -0.96 -6.50
C LEU A 347 25.16 -1.55 -7.91
N ILE A 348 26.22 -2.32 -8.20
CA ILE A 348 26.27 -3.28 -9.31
C ILE A 348 26.25 -4.67 -8.68
N ILE A 349 25.23 -5.47 -9.03
CA ILE A 349 24.97 -6.77 -8.43
C ILE A 349 25.17 -7.85 -9.48
N ARG A 350 26.06 -8.80 -9.20
CA ARG A 350 26.39 -9.92 -10.07
C ARG A 350 25.60 -11.17 -9.68
N ARG A 351 24.98 -11.80 -10.67
CA ARG A 351 24.35 -13.13 -10.56
C ARG A 351 24.89 -14.04 -11.63
N VAL A 352 25.22 -15.29 -11.26
CA VAL A 352 25.60 -16.34 -12.19
C VAL A 352 24.41 -17.25 -12.43
N ILE A 353 24.09 -17.49 -13.69
CA ILE A 353 22.92 -18.26 -14.10
C ILE A 353 23.21 -19.74 -14.02
N LYS A 354 22.32 -20.48 -13.36
CA LYS A 354 22.46 -21.91 -13.06
C LYS A 354 21.48 -22.78 -13.86
N THR A 355 20.68 -22.18 -14.73
CA THR A 355 19.63 -22.87 -15.49
C THR A 355 19.71 -22.52 -16.96
N GLN A 356 19.34 -23.47 -17.82
CA GLN A 356 19.20 -23.25 -19.26
C GLN A 356 17.78 -22.78 -19.60
N GLY A 357 17.60 -22.17 -20.77
CA GLY A 357 16.29 -21.78 -21.29
C GLY A 357 16.38 -20.61 -22.27
N ILE A 358 15.42 -19.71 -22.19
CA ILE A 358 15.41 -18.43 -22.91
C ILE A 358 15.27 -17.32 -21.86
N TYR A 359 15.93 -16.18 -22.06
CA TYR A 359 15.61 -14.99 -21.27
C TYR A 359 14.32 -14.39 -21.79
N ASP A 360 13.27 -14.45 -20.97
CA ASP A 360 11.99 -13.82 -21.25
C ASP A 360 12.17 -12.31 -21.50
N GLY A 361 11.42 -11.76 -22.44
CA GLY A 361 11.57 -10.38 -22.93
C GLY A 361 12.69 -10.18 -23.96
N LEU A 362 13.90 -10.72 -23.72
CA LEU A 362 15.03 -10.63 -24.66
C LEU A 362 14.89 -11.62 -25.83
N ASN A 363 14.29 -12.78 -25.59
CA ASN A 363 14.17 -13.89 -26.56
C ASN A 363 15.53 -14.36 -27.11
N ILE A 364 16.53 -14.48 -26.22
CA ILE A 364 17.86 -14.99 -26.52
C ILE A 364 18.19 -16.21 -25.64
N PRO A 365 19.10 -17.11 -26.08
CA PRO A 365 19.46 -18.29 -25.31
C PRO A 365 19.97 -17.93 -23.91
N LYS A 366 19.44 -18.60 -22.89
CA LYS A 366 19.90 -18.55 -21.51
C LYS A 366 20.72 -19.80 -21.23
N GLU A 367 21.96 -19.61 -20.82
CA GLU A 367 22.93 -20.69 -20.65
C GLU A 367 23.51 -20.72 -19.24
N ILE A 368 23.91 -21.91 -18.80
CA ILE A 368 24.59 -22.07 -17.50
C ILE A 368 25.95 -21.37 -17.58
N GLY A 369 26.23 -20.54 -16.58
CA GLY A 369 27.44 -19.74 -16.52
C GLY A 369 27.29 -18.34 -17.13
N ASP A 370 26.16 -18.02 -17.76
CA ASP A 370 25.84 -16.64 -18.10
C ASP A 370 25.89 -15.76 -16.83
N VAL A 371 26.27 -14.50 -17.02
CA VAL A 371 26.39 -13.52 -15.94
C VAL A 371 25.40 -12.40 -16.17
N VAL A 372 24.71 -12.00 -15.10
CA VAL A 372 23.83 -10.84 -15.10
C VAL A 372 24.40 -9.81 -14.16
N LEU A 373 24.75 -8.64 -14.69
CA LEU A 373 25.10 -7.47 -13.91
C LEU A 373 23.85 -6.59 -13.78
N THR A 374 23.47 -6.27 -12.56
CA THR A 374 22.27 -5.48 -12.25
C THR A 374 22.69 -4.18 -11.60
N SER A 375 22.43 -3.06 -12.29
CA SER A 375 22.69 -1.73 -11.78
C SER A 375 21.45 -1.14 -11.14
N VAL A 376 21.62 -0.67 -9.91
CA VAL A 376 20.57 -0.01 -9.12
C VAL A 376 21.14 1.26 -8.52
N LYS A 377 20.32 2.32 -8.49
CA LYS A 377 20.65 3.61 -7.87
C LYS A 377 19.46 4.10 -7.07
N THR A 378 19.68 4.55 -5.83
CA THR A 378 18.62 5.10 -4.99
C THR A 378 17.92 6.27 -5.67
N GLY A 379 16.59 6.27 -5.69
CA GLY A 379 15.78 7.31 -6.33
C GLY A 379 15.57 7.14 -7.84
N ALA A 380 16.30 6.24 -8.51
CA ALA A 380 16.11 5.99 -9.94
C ALA A 380 14.79 5.25 -10.20
N TRP A 381 14.08 5.61 -11.27
CA TRP A 381 12.81 5.00 -11.70
C TRP A 381 13.00 3.76 -12.59
N HIS A 382 14.19 3.17 -12.55
CA HIS A 382 14.51 2.01 -13.35
C HIS A 382 15.57 1.13 -12.68
N VAL A 383 15.59 -0.14 -13.07
CA VAL A 383 16.66 -1.09 -12.77
C VAL A 383 17.16 -1.68 -14.07
N LYS A 384 18.48 -1.63 -14.28
CA LYS A 384 19.12 -2.12 -15.52
C LYS A 384 19.81 -3.45 -15.27
N HIS A 385 19.46 -4.45 -16.06
CA HIS A 385 20.09 -5.76 -16.12
C HIS A 385 20.85 -5.91 -17.43
N GLU A 386 22.13 -6.22 -17.35
CA GLU A 386 22.98 -6.51 -18.50
C GLU A 386 23.43 -7.96 -18.45
N TYR A 387 23.23 -8.66 -19.56
CA TYR A 387 23.45 -10.08 -19.69
C TYR A 387 24.71 -10.33 -20.51
N PHE A 388 25.58 -11.19 -19.99
CA PHE A 388 26.83 -11.59 -20.59
C PHE A 388 26.90 -13.12 -20.65
N ASP A 389 27.56 -13.64 -21.67
CA ASP A 389 27.89 -15.06 -21.70
C ASP A 389 29.01 -15.38 -20.69
N LYS A 390 29.32 -16.67 -20.52
CA LYS A 390 30.40 -17.11 -19.62
C LYS A 390 31.79 -16.57 -19.98
N LYS A 391 31.99 -16.08 -21.20
CA LYS A 391 33.24 -15.48 -21.70
C LYS A 391 33.24 -13.95 -21.57
N GLY A 392 32.17 -13.37 -21.05
CA GLY A 392 31.99 -11.93 -20.89
C GLY A 392 31.49 -11.20 -22.13
N ALA A 393 31.05 -11.90 -23.18
CA ALA A 393 30.46 -11.24 -24.35
C ALA A 393 29.03 -10.77 -24.01
N PHE A 394 28.73 -9.52 -24.32
CA PHE A 394 27.41 -8.93 -24.09
C PHE A 394 26.34 -9.61 -24.97
N LYS A 395 25.27 -10.07 -24.32
CA LYS A 395 24.12 -10.75 -24.95
C LYS A 395 22.94 -9.79 -25.12
N GLY A 396 22.73 -8.88 -24.19
CA GLY A 396 21.63 -7.92 -24.21
C GLY A 396 21.45 -7.15 -22.91
N ALA A 397 20.60 -6.12 -22.95
CA ALA A 397 20.21 -5.33 -21.78
C ALA A 397 18.69 -5.31 -21.61
N TYR A 398 18.24 -5.34 -20.37
CA TYR A 398 16.85 -5.29 -19.97
C TYR A 398 16.72 -4.20 -18.90
N VAL A 399 15.87 -3.21 -19.13
CA VAL A 399 15.60 -2.15 -18.17
C VAL A 399 14.15 -2.23 -17.73
N SER A 400 13.93 -2.60 -16.46
CA SER A 400 12.62 -2.54 -15.83
C SER A 400 12.38 -1.12 -15.35
N PHE A 401 11.25 -0.54 -15.72
CA PHE A 401 10.80 0.71 -15.12
C PHE A 401 9.95 0.41 -13.89
N ASN A 402 10.25 1.12 -12.82
CA ASN A 402 9.71 0.86 -11.49
C ASN A 402 9.55 2.15 -10.71
N THR A 403 8.87 2.09 -9.57
CA THR A 403 8.93 3.17 -8.59
C THR A 403 10.38 3.41 -8.16
N PRO A 404 10.75 4.65 -7.77
CA PRO A 404 12.09 4.99 -7.29
C PRO A 404 12.72 3.93 -6.39
N VAL A 405 13.88 3.45 -6.77
CA VAL A 405 14.58 2.37 -6.07
C VAL A 405 15.02 2.82 -4.68
N GLU A 406 14.79 1.96 -3.69
CA GLU A 406 15.17 2.15 -2.30
C GLU A 406 16.28 1.18 -1.92
N ILE A 407 17.51 1.66 -1.70
CA ILE A 407 18.66 0.83 -1.29
C ILE A 407 18.97 1.06 0.19
N LEU A 408 18.74 0.06 1.03
CA LEU A 408 19.08 0.09 2.44
C LEU A 408 20.55 -0.31 2.66
N TYR A 409 21.21 0.30 3.65
CA TYR A 409 22.61 0.01 4.07
C TYR A 409 22.89 -1.49 4.35
N THR A 410 21.85 -2.31 4.54
CA THR A 410 21.97 -3.76 4.70
C THR A 410 22.15 -4.55 3.40
N GLY A 411 22.10 -3.88 2.24
CA GLY A 411 22.10 -4.52 0.92
C GLY A 411 20.70 -4.96 0.45
N ARG A 412 19.64 -4.60 1.18
CA ARG A 412 18.25 -4.81 0.73
C ARG A 412 17.84 -3.68 -0.21
N ILE A 413 17.29 -4.06 -1.36
CA ILE A 413 16.84 -3.14 -2.41
C ILE A 413 15.36 -3.37 -2.63
N ARG A 414 14.57 -2.31 -2.72
CA ARG A 414 13.12 -2.39 -2.90
C ARG A 414 12.65 -1.44 -3.98
N TYR A 415 11.70 -1.90 -4.78
CA TYR A 415 10.90 -1.08 -5.69
C TYR A 415 9.61 -1.84 -6.02
N VAL A 416 8.62 -1.13 -6.57
CA VAL A 416 7.42 -1.70 -7.17
C VAL A 416 7.57 -1.63 -8.69
N ASP A 417 7.46 -2.79 -9.32
CA ASP A 417 7.51 -2.93 -10.77
C ASP A 417 6.28 -2.31 -11.43
N LEU A 418 6.49 -1.51 -12.48
CA LEU A 418 5.41 -0.82 -13.20
C LEU A 418 5.00 -1.56 -14.49
N GLU A 419 5.43 -2.81 -14.64
CA GLU A 419 5.01 -3.74 -15.72
C GLU A 419 5.26 -3.17 -17.13
N VAL A 420 6.42 -2.51 -17.30
CA VAL A 420 6.89 -1.98 -18.58
C VAL A 420 8.40 -1.98 -18.59
N ASP A 421 8.97 -2.51 -19.67
CA ASP A 421 10.41 -2.72 -19.76
C ASP A 421 10.94 -2.36 -21.15
N LEU A 422 12.19 -1.91 -21.19
CA LEU A 422 12.94 -1.65 -22.41
C LEU A 422 14.02 -2.72 -22.57
N VAL A 423 14.01 -3.39 -23.71
CA VAL A 423 15.01 -4.42 -24.03
C VAL A 423 15.87 -4.03 -25.22
N ARG A 424 17.15 -4.39 -25.16
CA ARG A 424 18.13 -4.29 -26.25
C ARG A 424 18.78 -5.64 -26.48
N VAL A 425 18.84 -6.07 -27.73
CA VAL A 425 19.55 -7.28 -28.15
C VAL A 425 20.51 -6.96 -29.29
N GLY A 426 21.82 -7.15 -29.08
CA GLY A 426 22.85 -6.81 -30.07
C GLY A 426 22.69 -5.41 -30.67
N ASP A 427 22.84 -5.32 -31.99
CA ASP A 427 22.62 -4.09 -32.77
C ASP A 427 21.19 -3.97 -33.33
N SER A 428 20.32 -4.94 -33.03
CA SER A 428 18.97 -5.04 -33.61
C SER A 428 17.95 -4.01 -33.08
N GLY A 429 18.42 -3.07 -32.24
CA GLY A 429 17.64 -1.96 -31.71
C GLY A 429 16.93 -2.29 -30.39
N CYS A 430 16.29 -1.25 -29.83
CA CYS A 430 15.50 -1.36 -28.62
C CYS A 430 14.03 -1.68 -28.91
N ARG A 431 13.38 -2.35 -27.96
CA ARG A 431 11.93 -2.57 -27.99
C ARG A 431 11.35 -2.39 -26.59
N LEU A 432 10.17 -1.76 -26.51
CA LEU A 432 9.35 -1.79 -25.30
C LEU A 432 8.55 -3.09 -25.26
N ILE A 433 8.53 -3.75 -24.11
CA ILE A 433 7.74 -4.95 -23.85
C ILE A 433 6.74 -4.70 -22.70
N ASP A 434 5.82 -5.64 -22.50
CA ASP A 434 4.78 -5.62 -21.46
C ASP A 434 3.85 -4.39 -21.42
N THR A 435 3.82 -3.64 -22.53
CA THR A 435 2.96 -2.44 -22.72
C THR A 435 1.46 -2.66 -22.48
N ARG A 436 0.96 -3.91 -22.52
CA ARG A 436 -0.45 -4.20 -22.20
C ARG A 436 -0.72 -4.06 -20.70
N ALA A 437 0.09 -4.67 -19.85
CA ALA A 437 -0.09 -4.62 -18.41
C ALA A 437 0.05 -3.16 -17.92
N PHE A 438 1.03 -2.43 -18.44
CA PHE A 438 1.17 -1.00 -18.19
C PHE A 438 -0.07 -0.16 -18.57
N ARG A 439 -0.70 -0.42 -19.74
CA ARG A 439 -1.94 0.27 -20.13
C ARG A 439 -3.11 -0.02 -19.19
N GLU A 440 -3.16 -1.22 -18.59
CA GLU A 440 -4.15 -1.56 -17.57
C GLU A 440 -3.95 -0.70 -16.32
N LEU A 441 -2.71 -0.42 -15.91
CA LEU A 441 -2.41 0.48 -14.78
C LEU A 441 -2.93 1.90 -14.99
N LEU A 442 -2.78 2.41 -16.21
CA LEU A 442 -3.30 3.73 -16.60
C LEU A 442 -4.83 3.75 -16.56
N THR A 443 -5.46 2.70 -17.11
CA THR A 443 -6.92 2.59 -17.18
C THR A 443 -7.55 2.46 -15.79
N GLU A 444 -6.88 1.78 -14.87
CA GLU A 444 -7.32 1.63 -13.47
C GLU A 444 -7.04 2.86 -12.60
N GLY A 445 -6.28 3.83 -13.13
CA GLY A 445 -5.88 5.02 -12.40
C GLY A 445 -4.97 4.70 -11.22
N ILE A 446 -4.09 3.69 -11.37
CA ILE A 446 -3.10 3.33 -10.35
C ILE A 446 -1.98 4.36 -10.29
N LEU A 447 -1.57 4.88 -11.45
CA LEU A 447 -0.53 5.90 -11.55
C LEU A 447 -1.18 7.28 -11.42
N THR A 448 -0.72 8.09 -10.46
CA THR A 448 -1.07 9.52 -10.42
C THR A 448 -0.41 10.26 -11.59
N GLN A 449 -0.91 11.45 -11.92
CA GLN A 449 -0.42 12.21 -13.06
C GLN A 449 1.08 12.54 -12.96
N ASP A 450 1.55 12.93 -11.78
CA ASP A 450 2.95 13.24 -11.51
C ASP A 450 3.87 12.02 -11.63
N VAL A 451 3.40 10.82 -11.24
CA VAL A 451 4.11 9.55 -11.49
C VAL A 451 4.25 9.30 -12.98
N LEU A 452 3.18 9.50 -13.75
CA LEU A 452 3.20 9.29 -15.19
C LEU A 452 4.18 10.25 -15.89
N GLU A 453 4.18 11.53 -15.50
CA GLU A 453 5.10 12.53 -16.03
C GLU A 453 6.57 12.16 -15.77
N LYS A 454 6.89 11.72 -14.54
CA LYS A 454 8.25 11.25 -14.19
C LYS A 454 8.65 10.01 -14.96
N LEU A 455 7.73 9.07 -15.12
CA LEU A 455 7.98 7.84 -15.84
C LEU A 455 8.25 8.11 -17.34
N LEU A 456 7.50 9.02 -17.96
CA LEU A 456 7.72 9.47 -19.34
C LEU A 456 9.09 10.13 -19.51
N ALA A 457 9.48 11.01 -18.58
CA ALA A 457 10.80 11.62 -18.60
C ALA A 457 11.93 10.58 -18.44
N GLU A 458 11.74 9.59 -17.57
CA GLU A 458 12.72 8.51 -17.41
C GLU A 458 12.75 7.60 -18.65
N PHE A 459 11.61 7.30 -19.28
CA PHE A 459 11.57 6.58 -20.55
C PHE A 459 12.42 7.27 -21.61
N ASP A 460 12.23 8.57 -21.82
CA ASP A 460 12.98 9.32 -22.82
C ASP A 460 14.48 9.30 -22.56
N LYS A 461 14.88 9.52 -21.30
CA LYS A 461 16.28 9.46 -20.86
C LYS A 461 16.90 8.09 -21.10
N ILE A 462 16.24 7.02 -20.66
CA ILE A 462 16.75 5.65 -20.77
C ILE A 462 16.72 5.15 -22.22
N PHE A 463 15.72 5.57 -23.00
CA PHE A 463 15.68 5.27 -24.41
C PHE A 463 16.87 5.92 -25.14
N GLN A 464 17.18 7.19 -24.85
CA GLN A 464 18.36 7.86 -25.41
C GLN A 464 19.67 7.18 -25.01
N GLU A 465 19.80 6.75 -23.75
CA GLU A 465 20.99 6.04 -23.26
C GLU A 465 21.15 4.67 -23.93
N VAL A 466 20.16 3.78 -23.74
CA VAL A 466 20.24 2.35 -24.06
C VAL A 466 20.12 2.09 -25.56
N CYS A 467 19.34 2.91 -26.26
CA CYS A 467 19.08 2.73 -27.69
C CYS A 467 20.05 3.50 -28.58
N SER A 468 21.00 4.23 -27.98
CA SER A 468 22.08 4.85 -28.72
C SER A 468 22.94 3.81 -29.44
N LYS A 469 23.50 4.21 -30.59
CA LYS A 469 24.51 3.40 -31.30
C LYS A 469 25.84 3.32 -30.54
N THR A 470 26.05 4.24 -29.61
CA THR A 470 27.24 4.34 -28.75
C THR A 470 27.06 3.66 -27.40
N TYR A 471 25.99 2.88 -27.23
CA TYR A 471 25.72 2.16 -25.98
C TYR A 471 26.93 1.31 -25.59
N SER A 472 27.44 1.56 -24.40
CA SER A 472 28.59 0.86 -23.84
C SER A 472 28.12 0.09 -22.59
N PRO A 473 28.17 -1.24 -22.61
CA PRO A 473 27.79 -2.03 -21.45
C PRO A 473 28.80 -1.86 -20.31
N ILE A 474 28.40 -2.20 -19.08
CA ILE A 474 29.34 -2.24 -17.95
C ILE A 474 30.51 -3.17 -18.30
N SER A 475 31.72 -2.69 -18.05
CA SER A 475 32.94 -3.48 -18.22
C SER A 475 32.88 -4.70 -17.30
N TYR A 476 32.85 -5.89 -17.89
CA TYR A 476 32.91 -7.15 -17.19
C TYR A 476 34.21 -7.88 -17.57
N GLU A 477 35.14 -7.94 -16.62
CA GLU A 477 36.33 -8.76 -16.76
C GLU A 477 36.01 -10.16 -16.23
N THR A 478 36.21 -11.19 -17.04
CA THR A 478 36.14 -12.56 -16.55
C THR A 478 37.30 -12.76 -15.58
N GLU A 479 37.02 -13.19 -14.34
CA GLU A 479 38.06 -13.76 -13.48
C GLU A 479 38.77 -14.85 -14.31
N SER A 480 40.06 -14.63 -14.60
CA SER A 480 40.89 -15.65 -15.21
C SER A 480 40.73 -16.90 -14.36
N SER A 481 40.43 -18.03 -15.01
CA SER A 481 40.58 -19.33 -14.37
C SER A 481 41.97 -19.36 -13.76
N ASP A 482 42.06 -19.21 -12.43
CA ASP A 482 43.22 -19.64 -11.70
C ASP A 482 43.35 -21.12 -12.04
N THR A 483 44.27 -21.37 -12.97
CA THR A 483 44.78 -22.68 -13.28
C THR A 483 45.16 -23.32 -11.96
N GLU A 484 44.54 -24.47 -11.71
CA GLU A 484 45.06 -25.47 -10.78
C GLU A 484 46.59 -25.50 -10.85
N SER A 485 47.22 -25.26 -9.71
CA SER A 485 48.55 -25.77 -9.40
C SER A 485 48.57 -26.26 -7.97
#